data_AF-A0A4P6P165-F1
#
_entry.id   AF-A0A4P6P165-F1
#
_cell.length_a   1.000
_cell.length_b   1.000
_cell.length_c   1.000
_cell.angle_alpha   90.00
_cell.angle_beta   90.00
_cell.angle_gamma   90.00
#
_symmetry.space_group_name_H-M   'P 1'
#
loop_
_entity.id
_entity.type
_entity.pdbx_description
1 polymer ?
#
loop_
_entity_poly.entity_id
_entity_poly.type
_entity_poly.pdbx_seq_one_letter_code
_entity_poly.pdbx_strand_id
1 'polypeptide(L)'
;MNFNTVSEAKEYVVKVTNKARTIDDINSSIEYYQGMFDRAHDNDSRNLWKTEIEKLELWKSSDDFKNGNFPQGIDELILEIVEWRAVLFAFQKTDTKREPFKESGFFAQWYLGAIYGVFTIIGKLISKDTRDNSLRKLWSDISPIMLDDGACTQAEIDFIDQEMHRSNGRFTNANSQVLRFRNKLIAHNEANPVVKWDEVDNEMTLLIRMWSLLVAWSSFGLYQPFRTGDQAFLGLDSFFQGSELYSLKQARQAYLDKVKSWSKNYAHNGDEDKGRGAFSTLTIKTSFVQ
;
A
#
# COMPACT_ATOMS: atom_id res chain seq x y z
N MET A 1 19.17 -8.68 0.17
CA MET A 1 19.92 -7.46 0.59
C MET A 1 20.62 -7.79 1.91
N ASN A 2 21.81 -7.27 2.22
CA ASN A 2 22.48 -7.55 3.51
C ASN A 2 22.52 -6.26 4.34
N PHE A 3 22.00 -6.31 5.57
CA PHE A 3 22.03 -5.21 6.53
C PHE A 3 23.01 -5.58 7.66
N ASN A 4 23.83 -4.63 8.08
CA ASN A 4 24.80 -4.86 9.16
C ASN A 4 24.15 -4.69 10.54
N THR A 5 23.04 -3.94 10.62
CA THR A 5 22.31 -3.70 11.88
C THR A 5 20.79 -3.69 11.66
N VAL A 6 20.05 -3.95 12.74
CA VAL A 6 18.57 -3.81 12.77
C VAL A 6 18.16 -2.36 12.47
N SER A 7 18.93 -1.37 12.91
CA SER A 7 18.64 0.04 12.64
C SER A 7 18.70 0.36 11.15
N GLU A 8 19.72 -0.11 10.43
CA GLU A 8 19.81 0.04 8.97
C GLU A 8 18.62 -0.58 8.25
N ALA A 9 18.17 -1.76 8.70
CA ALA A 9 16.99 -2.42 8.15
C ALA A 9 15.70 -1.61 8.39
N LYS A 10 15.53 -1.03 9.59
CA LYS A 10 14.39 -0.15 9.92
C LYS A 10 14.39 1.13 9.08
N GLU A 11 15.56 1.76 8.91
CA GLU A 11 15.72 2.94 8.03
C GLU A 11 15.38 2.62 6.57
N TYR A 12 15.79 1.44 6.09
CA TYR A 12 15.43 0.98 4.75
C TYR A 12 13.91 0.79 4.59
N VAL A 13 13.24 0.17 5.57
CA VAL A 13 11.76 0.06 5.57
C VAL A 13 11.14 1.44 5.46
N VAL A 14 11.51 2.38 6.34
CA VAL A 14 11.00 3.75 6.33
C VAL A 14 11.22 4.44 4.98
N LYS A 15 12.40 4.28 4.37
CA LYS A 15 12.73 4.86 3.06
C LYS A 15 11.84 4.33 1.94
N VAL A 16 11.51 3.04 1.97
CA VAL A 16 10.68 2.38 0.95
C VAL A 16 9.18 2.69 1.18
N THR A 17 8.74 2.81 2.44
CA THR A 17 7.34 3.08 2.78
C THR A 17 6.94 4.55 2.62
N ASN A 18 7.72 5.49 3.18
CA ASN A 18 7.31 6.88 3.40
C ASN A 18 7.39 7.80 2.17
N LYS A 19 7.96 7.35 1.06
CA LYS A 19 8.04 8.15 -0.16
C LYS A 19 8.50 9.61 0.04
N ALA A 20 9.77 9.75 0.34
CA ALA A 20 10.50 10.87 -0.22
C ALA A 20 11.92 10.36 -0.43
N ARG A 21 12.32 10.16 -1.68
CA ARG A 21 13.72 10.47 -1.96
C ARG A 21 13.74 11.97 -2.11
N THR A 22 14.05 12.67 -1.02
CA THR A 22 14.38 14.08 -1.08
C THR A 22 15.56 14.28 -2.03
N ILE A 23 15.81 15.52 -2.46
CA ILE A 23 16.99 15.80 -3.28
C ILE A 23 18.28 15.34 -2.58
N ASP A 24 18.30 15.42 -1.25
CA ASP A 24 19.40 14.97 -0.41
C ASP A 24 19.54 13.44 -0.45
N ASP A 25 18.43 12.69 -0.37
CA ASP A 25 18.47 11.22 -0.50
C ASP A 25 18.95 10.74 -1.87
N ILE A 26 18.63 11.49 -2.94
CA ILE A 26 19.15 11.20 -4.28
C ILE A 26 20.64 11.47 -4.31
N ASN A 27 21.07 12.62 -3.80
CA ASN A 27 22.49 13.00 -3.77
C ASN A 27 23.30 11.98 -2.97
N SER A 28 22.83 11.59 -1.79
CA SER A 28 23.48 10.55 -0.98
C SER A 28 23.47 9.18 -1.66
N SER A 29 22.41 8.84 -2.41
CA SER A 29 22.38 7.58 -3.18
C SER A 29 23.34 7.61 -4.38
N ILE A 30 23.46 8.76 -5.06
CA ILE A 30 24.45 8.98 -6.13
C ILE A 30 25.85 8.87 -5.56
N GLU A 31 26.16 9.55 -4.45
CA GLU A 31 27.47 9.48 -3.78
C GLU A 31 27.81 8.06 -3.34
N TYR A 32 26.85 7.33 -2.78
CA TYR A 32 27.02 5.92 -2.43
C TYR A 32 27.34 5.07 -3.65
N TYR A 33 26.56 5.17 -4.74
CA TYR A 33 26.82 4.40 -5.96
C TYR A 33 28.11 4.82 -6.65
N GLN A 34 28.50 6.09 -6.57
CA GLN A 34 29.79 6.58 -7.04
C GLN A 34 30.92 5.89 -6.26
N GLY A 35 30.80 5.80 -4.93
CA GLY A 35 31.74 5.05 -4.10
C GLY A 35 31.81 3.55 -4.45
N MET A 36 30.69 2.94 -4.86
CA MET A 36 30.65 1.55 -5.32
C MET A 36 31.26 1.38 -6.72
N PHE A 37 31.02 2.33 -7.62
CA PHE A 37 31.62 2.40 -8.95
C PHE A 37 33.15 2.50 -8.85
N ASP A 38 33.65 3.40 -8.01
CA ASP A 38 35.08 3.65 -7.82
C ASP A 38 35.79 2.42 -7.23
N ARG A 39 35.10 1.65 -6.39
CA ARG A 39 35.64 0.44 -5.74
C ARG A 39 35.45 -0.84 -6.54
N ALA A 40 34.66 -0.84 -7.61
CA ALA A 40 34.38 -2.05 -8.39
C ALA A 40 35.62 -2.58 -9.13
N HIS A 41 35.80 -3.90 -9.06
CA HIS A 41 36.99 -4.61 -9.58
C HIS A 41 36.82 -5.19 -10.99
N ASP A 42 35.59 -5.22 -11.50
CA ASP A 42 35.25 -5.71 -12.83
C ASP A 42 34.35 -4.72 -13.59
N ASN A 43 34.37 -4.84 -14.92
CA ASN A 43 33.66 -3.92 -15.81
C ASN A 43 32.14 -4.07 -15.76
N ASP A 44 31.63 -5.25 -15.43
CA ASP A 44 30.19 -5.50 -15.36
C ASP A 44 29.59 -4.80 -14.13
N SER A 45 30.25 -4.93 -12.98
CA SER A 45 29.92 -4.20 -11.76
C SER A 45 30.02 -2.67 -11.96
N ARG A 46 31.05 -2.18 -12.63
CA ARG A 46 31.17 -0.74 -12.96
C ARG A 46 30.02 -0.28 -13.84
N ASN A 47 29.67 -1.03 -14.88
CA ASN A 47 28.55 -0.68 -15.76
C ASN A 47 27.20 -0.69 -15.03
N LEU A 48 27.00 -1.63 -14.09
CA LEU A 48 25.82 -1.66 -13.25
C LEU A 48 25.69 -0.39 -12.41
N TRP A 49 26.72 -0.03 -11.65
CA TRP A 49 26.68 1.17 -10.78
C TRP A 49 26.56 2.45 -11.59
N LYS A 50 27.25 2.54 -12.72
CA LYS A 50 27.10 3.66 -13.66
C LYS A 50 25.66 3.81 -14.15
N THR A 51 25.01 2.71 -14.53
CA THR A 51 23.61 2.69 -14.96
C THR A 51 22.67 3.19 -13.86
N GLU A 52 22.92 2.80 -12.61
CA GLU A 52 22.10 3.24 -11.47
C GLU A 52 22.31 4.73 -11.13
N ILE A 53 23.54 5.25 -11.28
CA ILE A 53 23.84 6.68 -11.16
C ILE A 53 23.11 7.47 -12.24
N GLU A 54 23.23 7.05 -13.51
CA GLU A 54 22.59 7.71 -14.66
C GLU A 54 21.07 7.76 -14.51
N LYS A 55 20.44 6.69 -14.02
CA LYS A 55 18.99 6.68 -13.72
C LYS A 55 18.61 7.72 -12.67
N LEU A 56 19.40 7.86 -11.60
CA LEU A 56 19.13 8.82 -10.54
C LEU A 56 19.33 10.27 -11.00
N GLU A 57 20.36 10.55 -11.80
CA GLU A 57 20.58 11.87 -12.38
C GLU A 57 19.49 12.24 -13.40
N LEU A 58 19.08 11.30 -14.24
CA LEU A 58 17.98 11.49 -15.19
C LEU A 58 16.67 11.76 -14.45
N TRP A 59 16.39 11.03 -13.38
CA TRP A 59 15.20 11.26 -12.58
C TRP A 59 15.25 12.62 -11.86
N LYS A 60 16.37 12.97 -11.21
CA LYS A 60 16.58 14.25 -10.53
C LYS A 60 16.39 15.46 -11.47
N SER A 61 16.73 15.31 -12.74
CA SER A 61 16.60 16.36 -13.75
C SER A 61 15.23 16.40 -14.43
N SER A 62 14.38 15.40 -14.21
CA SER A 62 13.05 15.29 -14.82
C SER A 62 12.08 16.37 -14.36
N ASP A 63 11.13 16.71 -15.22
CA ASP A 63 10.05 17.64 -14.87
C ASP A 63 9.15 17.06 -13.78
N ASP A 64 9.00 15.73 -13.73
CA ASP A 64 8.29 15.05 -12.65
C ASP A 64 8.95 15.34 -11.29
N PHE A 65 10.27 15.23 -11.19
CA PHE A 65 10.97 15.56 -9.94
C PHE A 65 10.83 17.04 -9.56
N LYS A 66 11.01 17.94 -10.52
CA LYS A 66 10.89 19.40 -10.31
C LYS A 66 9.48 19.83 -9.88
N ASN A 67 8.47 19.13 -10.36
CA ASN A 67 7.06 19.38 -10.02
C ASN A 67 6.61 18.63 -8.76
N GLY A 68 7.51 17.89 -8.10
CA GLY A 68 7.18 17.12 -6.89
C GLY A 68 6.42 15.81 -7.15
N ASN A 69 6.37 15.32 -8.38
CA ASN A 69 5.79 14.03 -8.77
C ASN A 69 6.75 12.88 -8.42
N PHE A 70 6.97 12.67 -7.12
CA PHE A 70 7.85 11.58 -6.67
C PHE A 70 7.19 10.21 -6.94
N PRO A 71 7.96 9.10 -7.13
CA PRO A 71 7.42 7.75 -7.26
C PRO A 71 6.68 7.32 -6.00
N GLN A 72 5.42 6.83 -6.07
CA GLN A 72 4.62 6.43 -4.89
C GLN A 72 5.35 5.40 -4.00
N GLY A 73 5.43 5.67 -2.69
CA GLY A 73 5.89 4.68 -1.70
C GLY A 73 4.76 3.75 -1.30
N ILE A 74 5.11 2.70 -0.56
CA ILE A 74 4.15 1.67 -0.17
C ILE A 74 3.01 2.25 0.67
N ASP A 75 3.29 3.22 1.56
CA ASP A 75 2.26 3.84 2.39
C ASP A 75 1.20 4.53 1.54
N GLU A 76 1.62 5.36 0.58
CA GLU A 76 0.68 6.03 -0.31
C GLU A 76 -0.17 5.04 -1.10
N LEU A 77 0.42 3.96 -1.61
CA LEU A 77 -0.30 2.92 -2.31
C LEU A 77 -1.37 2.27 -1.41
N ILE A 78 -1.00 1.89 -0.18
CA ILE A 78 -1.92 1.28 0.78
C ILE A 78 -3.03 2.25 1.20
N LEU A 79 -2.70 3.52 1.46
CA LEU A 79 -3.71 4.52 1.83
C LEU A 79 -4.66 4.82 0.67
N GLU A 80 -4.14 4.91 -0.55
CA GLU A 80 -4.94 5.18 -1.74
C GLU A 80 -5.94 4.04 -2.03
N ILE A 81 -5.50 2.78 -1.97
CA ILE A 81 -6.42 1.65 -2.19
C ILE A 81 -7.50 1.57 -1.11
N VAL A 82 -7.16 1.85 0.15
CA VAL A 82 -8.13 1.89 1.25
C VAL A 82 -9.15 3.00 1.02
N GLU A 83 -8.71 4.19 0.63
CA GLU A 83 -9.61 5.32 0.33
C GLU A 83 -10.59 4.99 -0.79
N TRP A 84 -10.10 4.48 -1.93
CA TRP A 84 -10.95 4.06 -3.04
C TRP A 84 -11.98 3.04 -2.59
N ARG A 85 -11.52 1.99 -1.91
CA ARG A 85 -12.38 0.89 -1.50
C ARG A 85 -13.40 1.28 -0.43
N ALA A 86 -13.03 2.15 0.51
CA ALA A 86 -13.93 2.64 1.56
C ALA A 86 -15.10 3.46 1.00
N VAL A 87 -14.84 4.32 0.00
CA VAL A 87 -15.90 5.08 -0.69
C VAL A 87 -16.79 4.14 -1.50
N LEU A 88 -16.20 3.19 -2.24
CA LEU A 88 -16.98 2.17 -2.97
C LEU A 88 -17.86 1.34 -2.05
N PHE A 89 -17.32 0.92 -0.89
CA PHE A 89 -18.07 0.20 0.12
C PHE A 89 -19.25 1.00 0.64
N ALA A 90 -19.06 2.32 0.86
CA ALA A 90 -20.13 3.18 1.34
C ALA A 90 -21.32 3.19 0.38
N PHE A 91 -21.07 3.35 -0.92
CA PHE A 91 -22.12 3.31 -1.93
C PHE A 91 -22.74 1.91 -2.11
N GLN A 92 -22.03 0.83 -1.80
CA GLN A 92 -22.58 -0.54 -1.84
C GLN A 92 -23.48 -0.87 -0.66
N LYS A 93 -23.29 -0.19 0.48
CA LYS A 93 -24.01 -0.45 1.73
C LYS A 93 -25.06 0.60 2.08
N THR A 94 -25.16 1.65 1.28
CA THR A 94 -26.12 2.73 1.50
C THR A 94 -27.14 2.70 0.38
N ASP A 95 -28.40 2.54 0.75
CA ASP A 95 -29.50 2.73 -0.19
C ASP A 95 -29.66 4.23 -0.47
N THR A 96 -29.37 4.62 -1.69
CA THR A 96 -29.61 5.98 -2.19
C THR A 96 -30.87 6.02 -3.04
N LYS A 97 -31.61 7.13 -3.02
CA LYS A 97 -32.85 7.33 -3.79
C LYS A 97 -32.64 7.21 -5.29
N ARG A 98 -31.45 7.58 -5.75
CA ARG A 98 -30.96 7.39 -7.11
C ARG A 98 -29.94 6.27 -7.12
N GLU A 99 -29.78 5.59 -8.24
CA GLU A 99 -28.69 4.64 -8.45
C GLU A 99 -27.55 5.31 -9.24
N PRO A 100 -26.64 6.09 -8.61
CA PRO A 100 -25.71 6.98 -9.31
C PRO A 100 -24.84 6.25 -10.34
N PHE A 101 -24.39 5.03 -10.06
CA PHE A 101 -23.56 4.24 -10.98
C PHE A 101 -24.30 3.69 -12.20
N LYS A 102 -25.64 3.69 -12.19
CA LYS A 102 -26.47 3.27 -13.34
C LYS A 102 -27.04 4.47 -14.07
N GLU A 103 -27.44 5.50 -13.33
CA GLU A 103 -28.15 6.67 -13.87
C GLU A 103 -27.20 7.76 -14.40
N SER A 104 -25.95 7.81 -13.95
CA SER A 104 -24.99 8.86 -14.33
C SER A 104 -23.73 8.28 -14.97
N GLY A 105 -23.44 8.72 -16.19
CA GLY A 105 -22.22 8.35 -16.90
C GLY A 105 -20.95 8.77 -16.16
N PHE A 106 -20.97 9.90 -15.46
CA PHE A 106 -19.84 10.36 -14.64
C PHE A 106 -19.54 9.38 -13.51
N PHE A 107 -20.55 9.00 -12.72
CA PHE A 107 -20.37 8.07 -11.60
C PHE A 107 -20.03 6.65 -12.09
N ALA A 108 -20.59 6.21 -13.22
CA ALA A 108 -20.22 4.94 -13.85
C ALA A 108 -18.73 4.91 -14.27
N GLN A 109 -18.24 5.99 -14.90
CA GLN A 109 -16.83 6.13 -15.27
C GLN A 109 -15.92 6.22 -14.04
N TRP A 110 -16.33 6.96 -13.01
CA TRP A 110 -15.61 7.02 -11.74
C TRP A 110 -15.52 5.65 -11.07
N TYR A 111 -16.63 4.89 -11.02
CA TYR A 111 -16.67 3.55 -10.45
C TYR A 111 -15.72 2.60 -11.19
N LEU A 112 -15.74 2.66 -12.53
CA LEU A 112 -14.81 1.89 -13.35
C LEU A 112 -13.36 2.30 -13.05
N GLY A 113 -13.05 3.60 -13.08
CA GLY A 113 -11.73 4.13 -12.75
C GLY A 113 -11.23 3.70 -11.35
N ALA A 114 -12.12 3.65 -10.37
CA ALA A 114 -11.81 3.17 -9.03
C ALA A 114 -11.42 1.67 -9.04
N ILE A 115 -12.11 0.82 -9.80
CA ILE A 115 -11.73 -0.59 -9.99
C ILE A 115 -10.32 -0.70 -10.59
N TYR A 116 -10.04 0.07 -11.64
CA TYR A 116 -8.71 0.12 -12.26
C TYR A 116 -7.63 0.54 -11.27
N GLY A 117 -7.89 1.58 -10.47
CA GLY A 117 -7.00 2.08 -9.44
C GLY A 117 -6.67 1.00 -8.41
N VAL A 118 -7.69 0.40 -7.80
CA VAL A 118 -7.55 -0.67 -6.80
C VAL A 118 -6.70 -1.83 -7.35
N PHE A 119 -7.03 -2.35 -8.54
CA PHE A 119 -6.35 -3.53 -9.08
C PHE A 119 -4.92 -3.24 -9.52
N THR A 120 -4.67 -2.03 -10.04
CA THR A 120 -3.32 -1.58 -10.40
C THR A 120 -2.45 -1.46 -9.15
N ILE A 121 -2.97 -0.87 -8.08
CA ILE A 121 -2.25 -0.71 -6.81
C ILE A 121 -1.91 -2.07 -6.21
N ILE A 122 -2.87 -3.00 -6.13
CA ILE A 122 -2.61 -4.38 -5.68
C ILE A 122 -1.49 -5.00 -6.52
N GLY A 123 -1.57 -4.86 -7.85
CA GLY A 123 -0.54 -5.33 -8.78
C GLY A 123 0.86 -4.78 -8.50
N LYS A 124 0.98 -3.48 -8.19
CA LYS A 124 2.25 -2.83 -7.82
C LYS A 124 2.80 -3.41 -6.50
N LEU A 125 1.95 -3.52 -5.47
CA LEU A 125 2.33 -4.01 -4.15
C LEU A 125 2.86 -5.45 -4.18
N ILE A 126 2.28 -6.30 -5.03
CA ILE A 126 2.64 -7.71 -5.15
C ILE A 126 3.59 -8.02 -6.31
N SER A 127 4.15 -7.00 -6.98
CA SER A 127 5.02 -7.20 -8.14
C SER A 127 6.14 -8.20 -7.84
N LYS A 128 6.35 -9.12 -8.78
CA LYS A 128 7.39 -10.18 -8.71
C LYS A 128 8.71 -9.72 -9.33
N ASP A 129 8.73 -8.56 -9.98
CA ASP A 129 9.95 -7.97 -10.51
C ASP A 129 10.83 -7.51 -9.34
N THR A 130 12.06 -8.01 -9.27
CA THR A 130 13.00 -7.73 -8.18
C THR A 130 13.54 -6.30 -8.24
N ARG A 131 13.35 -5.59 -9.35
CA ARG A 131 13.73 -4.19 -9.53
C ARG A 131 12.72 -3.25 -8.87
N ASP A 132 11.47 -3.68 -8.71
CA ASP A 132 10.42 -2.88 -8.09
C ASP A 132 10.59 -2.83 -6.57
N ASN A 133 10.28 -1.68 -5.97
CA ASN A 133 10.18 -1.54 -4.51
C ASN A 133 8.78 -1.96 -4.03
N SER A 134 8.38 -3.18 -4.38
CA SER A 134 7.08 -3.74 -4.02
C SER A 134 7.04 -4.16 -2.54
N LEU A 135 5.83 -4.22 -1.98
CA LEU A 135 5.63 -4.74 -0.62
C LEU A 135 6.08 -6.19 -0.49
N ARG A 136 5.89 -7.01 -1.54
CA ARG A 136 6.44 -8.37 -1.64
C ARG A 136 7.96 -8.40 -1.45
N LYS A 137 8.68 -7.54 -2.18
CA LYS A 137 10.14 -7.50 -2.12
C LYS A 137 10.59 -7.02 -0.74
N LEU A 138 10.01 -5.91 -0.27
CA LEU A 138 10.34 -5.36 1.03
C LEU A 138 10.14 -6.40 2.15
N TRP A 139 9.02 -7.11 2.13
CA TRP A 139 8.77 -8.19 3.06
C TRP A 139 9.84 -9.29 2.99
N SER A 140 10.13 -9.80 1.78
CA SER A 140 11.14 -10.86 1.60
C SER A 140 12.55 -10.45 2.05
N ASP A 141 12.91 -9.16 1.93
CA ASP A 141 14.21 -8.66 2.36
C ASP A 141 14.29 -8.44 3.89
N ILE A 142 13.16 -8.28 4.58
CA ILE A 142 13.08 -7.77 5.96
C ILE A 142 12.50 -8.77 6.95
N SER A 143 11.58 -9.65 6.55
CA SER A 143 10.91 -10.59 7.46
C SER A 143 11.87 -11.48 8.26
N PRO A 144 13.03 -11.96 7.74
CA PRO A 144 13.97 -12.73 8.55
C PRO A 144 14.59 -11.90 9.67
N ILE A 145 14.89 -10.63 9.41
CA ILE A 145 15.48 -9.71 10.41
C ILE A 145 14.45 -9.36 11.48
N MET A 146 13.19 -9.17 11.07
CA MET A 146 12.09 -8.95 12.01
C MET A 146 11.87 -10.14 12.94
N LEU A 147 12.01 -11.37 12.42
CA LEU A 147 11.93 -12.58 13.21
C LEU A 147 13.04 -12.63 14.27
N ASP A 148 14.28 -12.39 13.84
CA ASP A 148 15.46 -12.41 14.71
C ASP A 148 15.40 -11.31 15.79
N ASP A 149 14.82 -10.14 15.47
CA ASP A 149 14.57 -9.03 16.40
C ASP A 149 13.35 -9.29 17.33
N GLY A 150 12.66 -10.41 17.19
CA GLY A 150 11.48 -10.77 17.98
C GLY A 150 10.22 -9.95 17.68
N ALA A 151 10.19 -9.27 16.53
CA ALA A 151 9.10 -8.38 16.14
C ALA A 151 7.91 -9.09 15.48
N CYS A 152 8.10 -10.34 15.05
CA CYS A 152 7.07 -11.18 14.44
C CYS A 152 7.24 -12.63 14.87
N THR A 153 6.15 -13.41 14.85
CA THR A 153 6.21 -14.84 15.15
C THR A 153 6.57 -15.63 13.89
N GLN A 154 7.21 -16.78 14.07
CA GLN A 154 7.51 -17.69 12.96
C GLN A 154 6.25 -18.09 12.19
N ALA A 155 5.17 -18.42 12.91
CA ALA A 155 3.92 -18.86 12.30
C ALA A 155 3.29 -17.79 11.39
N GLU A 156 3.36 -16.52 11.80
CA GLU A 156 2.85 -15.41 10.98
C GLU A 156 3.72 -15.21 9.73
N ILE A 157 5.05 -15.29 9.86
CA ILE A 157 5.96 -15.18 8.71
C ILE A 157 5.75 -16.32 7.73
N ASP A 158 5.71 -17.57 8.21
CA ASP A 158 5.53 -18.75 7.37
C ASP A 158 4.22 -18.67 6.58
N PHE A 159 3.14 -18.22 7.24
CA PHE A 159 1.85 -18.02 6.59
C PHE A 159 1.92 -16.94 5.50
N ILE A 160 2.48 -15.77 5.81
CA ILE A 160 2.60 -14.68 4.84
C ILE A 160 3.49 -15.12 3.66
N ASP A 161 4.61 -15.77 3.93
CA ASP A 161 5.55 -16.25 2.89
C ASP A 161 4.91 -17.30 1.98
N GLN A 162 4.13 -18.22 2.55
CA GLN A 162 3.35 -19.19 1.80
C GLN A 162 2.33 -18.49 0.89
N GLU A 163 1.54 -17.56 1.43
CA GLU A 163 0.55 -16.81 0.66
C GLU A 163 1.20 -15.90 -0.39
N MET A 164 2.41 -15.42 -0.13
CA MET A 164 3.22 -14.63 -1.04
C MET A 164 4.11 -15.50 -1.94
N HIS A 165 4.02 -16.82 -1.92
CA HIS A 165 4.89 -17.63 -2.78
C HIS A 165 4.61 -17.38 -4.28
N ARG A 166 5.68 -17.44 -5.09
CA ARG A 166 5.62 -16.97 -6.49
C ARG A 166 4.71 -17.79 -7.40
N SER A 167 4.60 -19.10 -7.18
CA SER A 167 3.91 -20.03 -8.09
C SER A 167 2.64 -20.66 -7.52
N ASN A 168 2.55 -20.85 -6.20
CA ASN A 168 1.44 -21.52 -5.52
C ASN A 168 0.77 -20.65 -4.43
N GLY A 169 1.25 -19.42 -4.21
CA GLY A 169 0.64 -18.50 -3.26
C GLY A 169 -0.69 -17.91 -3.75
N ARG A 170 -1.28 -17.04 -2.92
CA ARG A 170 -2.54 -16.32 -3.19
C ARG A 170 -2.46 -15.48 -4.45
N PHE A 171 -1.33 -14.79 -4.65
CA PHE A 171 -1.16 -13.81 -5.73
C PHE A 171 -0.61 -14.42 -7.03
N THR A 172 -1.42 -15.28 -7.63
CA THR A 172 -1.18 -15.88 -8.96
C THR A 172 -2.42 -15.73 -9.84
N ASN A 173 -2.30 -15.95 -11.16
CA ASN A 173 -3.46 -15.89 -12.06
C ASN A 173 -4.53 -16.95 -11.76
N ALA A 174 -4.15 -18.04 -11.08
CA ALA A 174 -5.06 -19.11 -10.69
C ALA A 174 -5.77 -18.78 -9.36
N ASN A 175 -5.06 -18.18 -8.41
CA ASN A 175 -5.51 -18.04 -7.02
C ASN A 175 -5.98 -16.61 -6.66
N SER A 176 -5.54 -15.59 -7.39
CA SER A 176 -5.94 -14.20 -7.17
C SER A 176 -6.91 -13.75 -8.24
N GLN A 177 -8.08 -13.35 -7.76
CA GLN A 177 -9.13 -12.86 -8.62
C GLN A 177 -8.73 -11.49 -9.14
N VAL A 178 -8.19 -10.61 -8.30
CA VAL A 178 -7.70 -9.28 -8.71
C VAL A 178 -6.69 -9.37 -9.85
N LEU A 179 -5.70 -10.28 -9.76
CA LEU A 179 -4.72 -10.48 -10.84
C LEU A 179 -5.39 -11.01 -12.11
N ARG A 180 -6.33 -11.94 -11.99
CA ARG A 180 -7.10 -12.45 -13.11
C ARG A 180 -7.92 -11.34 -13.77
N PHE A 181 -8.60 -10.50 -12.98
CA PHE A 181 -9.35 -9.34 -13.45
C PHE A 181 -8.45 -8.39 -14.23
N ARG A 182 -7.34 -7.94 -13.61
CA ARG A 182 -6.38 -7.04 -14.24
C ARG A 182 -5.91 -7.56 -15.60
N ASN A 183 -5.54 -8.84 -15.67
CA ASN A 183 -5.02 -9.42 -16.91
C ASN A 183 -6.11 -9.57 -17.97
N LYS A 184 -7.33 -9.98 -17.60
CA LYS A 184 -8.47 -10.09 -18.52
C LYS A 184 -8.92 -8.75 -19.06
N LEU A 185 -8.86 -7.73 -18.23
CA LEU A 185 -9.27 -6.38 -18.58
C LEU A 185 -8.25 -5.68 -19.51
N ILE A 186 -7.01 -6.19 -19.58
CA ILE A 186 -6.01 -5.82 -20.62
C ILE A 186 -6.17 -6.68 -21.87
N ALA A 187 -6.73 -7.89 -21.76
CA ALA A 187 -6.91 -8.81 -22.87
C ALA A 187 -7.99 -8.29 -23.85
N HIS A 188 -7.59 -8.07 -25.09
CA HIS A 188 -8.51 -7.67 -26.16
C HIS A 188 -9.54 -8.79 -26.42
N ASN A 189 -10.82 -8.44 -26.56
CA ASN A 189 -11.97 -9.34 -26.80
C ASN A 189 -12.39 -10.26 -25.65
N GLU A 190 -11.98 -10.01 -24.40
CA GLU A 190 -12.57 -10.69 -23.24
C GLU A 190 -13.69 -9.87 -22.61
N ALA A 191 -14.73 -10.56 -22.13
CA ALA A 191 -15.76 -9.92 -21.32
C ALA A 191 -15.15 -9.43 -20.00
N ASN A 192 -15.46 -8.20 -19.61
CA ASN A 192 -15.09 -7.68 -18.30
C ASN A 192 -15.69 -8.59 -17.23
N PRO A 193 -14.89 -9.18 -16.34
CA PRO A 193 -15.43 -10.05 -15.32
C PRO A 193 -16.21 -9.20 -14.29
N VAL A 194 -17.11 -9.83 -13.52
CA VAL A 194 -17.87 -9.14 -12.45
C VAL A 194 -17.05 -9.09 -11.17
N VAL A 195 -16.65 -7.89 -10.74
CA VAL A 195 -15.83 -7.71 -9.53
C VAL A 195 -16.55 -8.21 -8.29
N LYS A 196 -15.94 -9.18 -7.59
CA LYS A 196 -16.39 -9.67 -6.30
C LYS A 196 -15.60 -9.02 -5.19
N TRP A 197 -16.18 -7.98 -4.59
CA TRP A 197 -15.46 -7.14 -3.63
C TRP A 197 -15.04 -7.84 -2.33
N ASP A 198 -15.74 -8.90 -1.90
CA ASP A 198 -15.32 -9.69 -0.74
C ASP A 198 -13.99 -10.43 -1.00
N GLU A 199 -13.75 -10.88 -2.23
CA GLU A 199 -12.47 -11.49 -2.62
C GLU A 199 -11.34 -10.44 -2.63
N VAL A 200 -11.64 -9.21 -3.06
CA VAL A 200 -10.71 -8.07 -3.01
C VAL A 200 -10.37 -7.72 -1.55
N ASP A 201 -11.38 -7.65 -0.67
CA ASP A 201 -11.22 -7.35 0.75
C ASP A 201 -10.35 -8.42 1.46
N ASN A 202 -10.51 -9.70 1.09
CA ASN A 202 -9.68 -10.79 1.60
C ASN A 202 -8.20 -10.67 1.16
N GLU A 203 -7.95 -10.26 -0.08
CA GLU A 203 -6.58 -9.99 -0.56
C GLU A 203 -5.99 -8.76 0.13
N MET A 204 -6.78 -7.68 0.29
CA MET A 204 -6.36 -6.47 1.00
C MET A 204 -6.03 -6.73 2.46
N THR A 205 -6.77 -7.62 3.14
CA THR A 205 -6.52 -7.98 4.55
C THR A 205 -5.07 -8.45 4.75
N LEU A 206 -4.58 -9.35 3.89
CA LEU A 206 -3.20 -9.86 3.94
C LEU A 206 -2.18 -8.76 3.65
N LEU A 207 -2.42 -7.92 2.63
CA LEU A 207 -1.51 -6.82 2.28
C LEU A 207 -1.40 -5.79 3.39
N ILE A 208 -2.53 -5.42 4.00
CA ILE A 208 -2.60 -4.46 5.10
C ILE A 208 -1.91 -5.01 6.34
N ARG A 209 -2.07 -6.30 6.65
CA ARG A 209 -1.37 -6.93 7.78
C ARG A 209 0.14 -6.97 7.57
N MET A 210 0.59 -7.43 6.39
CA MET A 210 2.01 -7.49 6.02
C MET A 210 2.66 -6.09 6.08
N TRP A 211 1.99 -5.09 5.53
CA TRP A 211 2.42 -3.68 5.62
C TRP A 211 2.45 -3.16 7.06
N SER A 212 1.43 -3.48 7.85
CA SER A 212 1.30 -3.02 9.24
C SER A 212 2.45 -3.51 10.13
N LEU A 213 2.86 -4.76 9.96
CA LEU A 213 4.02 -5.33 10.65
C LEU A 213 5.29 -4.51 10.36
N LEU A 214 5.56 -4.21 9.09
CA LEU A 214 6.72 -3.43 8.67
C LEU A 214 6.69 -2.02 9.28
N VAL A 215 5.56 -1.31 9.19
CA VAL A 215 5.39 0.06 9.70
C VAL A 215 5.51 0.10 11.23
N ALA A 216 4.87 -0.82 11.94
CA ALA A 216 4.90 -0.88 13.41
C ALA A 216 6.31 -1.18 13.95
N TRP A 217 7.07 -2.01 13.25
CA TRP A 217 8.45 -2.36 13.60
C TRP A 217 9.43 -1.20 13.38
N SER A 218 9.24 -0.44 12.31
CA SER A 218 10.20 0.56 11.81
C SER A 218 9.88 2.01 12.20
N SER A 219 8.64 2.32 12.61
CA SER A 219 8.20 3.69 12.83
C SER A 219 7.21 3.84 14.01
N PHE A 220 6.77 5.07 14.24
CA PHE A 220 5.71 5.40 15.20
C PHE A 220 4.28 5.26 14.63
N GLY A 221 4.14 4.74 13.40
CA GLY A 221 2.85 4.60 12.73
C GLY A 221 2.32 5.91 12.12
N LEU A 222 1.30 5.78 11.29
CA LEU A 222 0.68 6.88 10.58
C LEU A 222 -0.39 7.56 11.42
N TYR A 223 -0.29 8.88 11.54
CA TYR A 223 -1.25 9.70 12.27
C TYR A 223 -2.37 10.19 11.35
N GLN A 224 -3.62 9.80 11.68
CA GLN A 224 -4.84 10.22 10.97
C GLN A 224 -4.70 10.24 9.43
N PRO A 225 -4.30 9.12 8.78
CA PRO A 225 -3.89 9.17 7.38
C PRO A 225 -5.06 9.25 6.39
N PHE A 226 -6.30 9.12 6.85
CA PHE A 226 -7.48 9.11 6.00
C PHE A 226 -8.23 10.43 6.05
N ARG A 227 -8.83 10.80 4.92
CA ARG A 227 -9.72 11.97 4.84
C ARG A 227 -10.91 11.79 5.77
N THR A 228 -11.42 12.90 6.30
CA THR A 228 -12.68 12.89 7.06
C THR A 228 -13.85 12.53 6.14
N GLY A 229 -14.98 12.11 6.71
CA GLY A 229 -16.19 11.86 5.93
C GLY A 229 -16.65 13.09 5.12
N ASP A 230 -16.49 14.29 5.68
CA ASP A 230 -16.84 15.53 4.99
C ASP A 230 -15.93 15.80 3.79
N GLN A 231 -14.62 15.55 3.94
CA GLN A 231 -13.67 15.69 2.83
C GLN A 231 -13.89 14.62 1.74
N ALA A 232 -14.19 13.39 2.12
CA ALA A 232 -14.36 12.27 1.18
C ALA A 232 -15.60 12.41 0.28
N PHE A 233 -16.66 13.07 0.78
CA PHE A 233 -17.91 13.28 0.04
C PHE A 233 -18.16 14.75 -0.30
N LEU A 234 -17.13 15.60 -0.21
CA LEU A 234 -17.22 17.01 -0.53
C LEU A 234 -17.72 17.22 -1.97
N GLY A 235 -18.70 18.10 -2.15
CA GLY A 235 -19.26 18.43 -3.46
C GLY A 235 -20.37 17.48 -3.94
N LEU A 236 -20.76 16.50 -3.10
CA LEU A 236 -21.90 15.63 -3.38
C LEU A 236 -23.23 16.14 -2.79
N ASP A 237 -23.21 17.27 -2.08
CA ASP A 237 -24.37 17.86 -1.40
C ASP A 237 -25.54 18.21 -2.32
N SER A 238 -25.26 18.51 -3.59
CA SER A 238 -26.29 18.80 -4.60
C SER A 238 -26.92 17.55 -5.22
N PHE A 239 -26.32 16.37 -5.03
CA PHE A 239 -26.74 15.12 -5.66
C PHE A 239 -27.46 14.18 -4.69
N PHE A 240 -27.20 14.32 -3.39
CA PHE A 240 -27.71 13.43 -2.34
C PHE A 240 -28.34 14.22 -1.20
N GLN A 241 -29.35 13.63 -0.56
CA GLN A 241 -29.96 14.20 0.63
C GLN A 241 -29.00 14.10 1.82
N GLY A 242 -29.16 15.01 2.80
CA GLY A 242 -28.32 15.00 3.99
C GLY A 242 -28.31 13.67 4.76
N SER A 243 -29.44 12.95 4.79
CA SER A 243 -29.54 11.61 5.39
C SER A 243 -28.77 10.54 4.61
N GLU A 244 -28.74 10.63 3.27
CA GLU A 244 -27.96 9.73 2.41
C GLU A 244 -26.46 9.98 2.62
N LEU A 245 -26.04 11.25 2.61
CA LEU A 245 -24.65 11.63 2.87
C LEU A 245 -24.19 11.21 4.27
N TYR A 246 -25.05 11.35 5.28
CA TYR A 246 -24.77 10.84 6.63
C TYR A 246 -24.54 9.33 6.61
N SER A 247 -25.41 8.58 5.94
CA SER A 247 -25.30 7.12 5.84
C SER A 247 -24.05 6.67 5.08
N LEU A 248 -23.69 7.36 3.99
CA LEU A 248 -22.44 7.14 3.24
C LEU A 248 -21.22 7.36 4.14
N LYS A 249 -21.21 8.44 4.94
CA LYS A 249 -20.13 8.73 5.90
C LYS A 249 -19.99 7.63 6.94
N GLN A 250 -21.11 7.13 7.50
CA GLN A 250 -21.11 6.02 8.46
C GLN A 250 -20.60 4.72 7.84
N ALA A 251 -21.08 4.36 6.65
CA ALA A 251 -20.65 3.14 5.96
C ALA A 251 -19.16 3.18 5.59
N ARG A 252 -18.65 4.34 5.15
CA ARG A 252 -17.22 4.55 4.93
C ARG A 252 -16.42 4.35 6.22
N GLN A 253 -16.86 4.96 7.33
CA GLN A 253 -16.18 4.84 8.62
C GLN A 253 -16.13 3.38 9.09
N ALA A 254 -17.24 2.64 8.95
CA ALA A 254 -17.28 1.23 9.27
C ALA A 254 -16.27 0.39 8.46
N TYR A 255 -16.03 0.73 7.19
CA TYR A 255 -15.00 0.07 6.40
C TYR A 255 -13.58 0.42 6.87
N LEU A 256 -13.32 1.70 7.20
CA LEU A 256 -12.02 2.10 7.75
C LEU A 256 -11.73 1.42 9.08
N ASP A 257 -12.74 1.16 9.91
CA ASP A 257 -12.57 0.45 11.16
C ASP A 257 -12.27 -1.05 10.94
N LYS A 258 -12.82 -1.68 9.90
CA LYS A 258 -12.38 -3.01 9.45
C LYS A 258 -10.91 -3.02 9.05
N VAL A 259 -10.47 -2.03 8.26
CA VAL A 259 -9.06 -1.90 7.83
C VAL A 259 -8.13 -1.75 9.03
N LYS A 260 -8.51 -0.97 10.05
CA LYS A 260 -7.75 -0.86 11.29
C LYS A 260 -7.69 -2.20 12.05
N SER A 261 -8.75 -2.99 12.01
CA SER A 261 -8.72 -4.35 12.59
C SER A 261 -7.79 -5.26 11.79
N TRP A 262 -7.83 -5.24 10.46
CA TRP A 262 -6.92 -6.05 9.63
C TRP A 262 -5.44 -5.76 9.90
N SER A 263 -5.10 -4.51 10.24
CA SER A 263 -3.72 -4.15 10.58
C SER A 263 -3.25 -4.71 11.93
N LYS A 264 -4.19 -5.11 12.80
CA LYS A 264 -3.97 -5.63 14.15
C LYS A 264 -4.38 -7.09 14.34
N ASN A 265 -4.79 -7.81 13.30
CA ASN A 265 -5.15 -9.21 13.42
C ASN A 265 -4.12 -10.08 12.71
N TYR A 266 -3.70 -11.18 13.34
CA TYR A 266 -2.78 -12.12 12.72
C TYR A 266 -3.36 -12.69 11.42
N ALA A 267 -2.55 -12.74 10.37
CA ALA A 267 -2.95 -13.22 9.06
C ALA A 267 -3.38 -14.69 9.08
N HIS A 268 -2.73 -15.52 9.92
CA HIS A 268 -2.93 -16.96 9.93
C HIS A 268 -4.21 -17.45 10.65
N ASN A 269 -4.78 -16.65 11.57
CA ASN A 269 -5.87 -17.10 12.44
C ASN A 269 -6.91 -16.01 12.76
N GLY A 270 -6.64 -14.75 12.44
CA GLY A 270 -7.54 -13.63 12.66
C GLY A 270 -7.61 -13.11 14.10
N ASP A 271 -6.84 -13.68 15.04
CA ASP A 271 -6.79 -13.22 16.42
C ASP A 271 -6.15 -11.83 16.52
N GLU A 272 -6.56 -11.04 17.52
CA GLU A 272 -5.96 -9.73 17.76
C GLU A 272 -4.50 -9.87 18.25
N ASP A 273 -3.60 -9.24 17.51
CA ASP A 273 -2.24 -8.96 17.89
C ASP A 273 -2.21 -7.75 18.84
N LYS A 274 -1.70 -7.98 20.06
CA LYS A 274 -1.57 -6.96 21.10
C LYS A 274 -0.46 -5.94 20.82
N GLY A 275 0.35 -6.18 19.78
CA GLY A 275 1.35 -5.25 19.28
C GLY A 275 0.77 -3.93 18.78
N ARG A 276 1.68 -3.02 18.42
CA ARG A 276 1.31 -1.79 17.72
C ARG A 276 0.90 -2.13 16.28
N GLY A 277 -0.13 -1.46 15.77
CA GLY A 277 -0.48 -1.52 14.34
C GLY A 277 0.11 -0.33 13.57
N ALA A 278 -0.18 -0.27 12.27
CA ALA A 278 0.24 0.83 11.40
C ALA A 278 -0.36 2.19 11.76
N PHE A 279 -1.49 2.22 12.46
CA PHE A 279 -2.27 3.44 12.70
C PHE A 279 -2.09 3.95 14.14
N SER A 280 -1.79 5.23 14.27
CA SER A 280 -1.53 5.88 15.56
C SER A 280 -2.58 6.93 15.88
N THR A 281 -2.95 7.02 17.16
CA THR A 281 -3.84 8.06 17.70
C THR A 281 -3.11 8.83 18.80
N LEU A 282 -3.14 10.16 18.72
CA LEU A 282 -2.60 11.03 19.77
C LEU A 282 -3.67 11.21 20.83
N THR A 283 -3.35 10.83 22.07
CA THR A 283 -4.21 11.10 23.23
C THR A 283 -3.42 11.95 24.22
N ILE A 284 -3.87 13.20 24.45
CA ILE A 284 -3.30 14.06 25.48
C ILE A 284 -4.01 13.71 26.79
N LYS A 285 -3.28 13.14 27.76
CA LYS A 285 -3.78 13.00 29.14
C LYS A 285 -3.42 14.26 29.90
N THR A 286 -4.39 15.13 30.14
CA THR A 286 -4.24 16.26 31.06
C THR A 286 -4.42 15.75 32.49
N SER A 287 -3.32 15.55 33.21
CA SER A 287 -3.36 15.40 34.66
C SER A 287 -3.43 16.80 35.27
N PHE A 288 -4.61 17.20 35.72
CA PHE A 288 -4.73 18.34 36.63
C PHE A 288 -4.10 17.94 37.96
N VAL A 289 -2.97 18.57 38.29
CA VAL A 289 -2.41 18.52 39.64
C VAL A 289 -3.31 19.42 40.49
N GLN A 290 -4.07 18.83 41.41
CA GLN A 290 -4.79 19.57 42.46
C GLN A 290 -3.82 20.04 43.53
#